data_AF-Q29478-F1
#
_entry.id   AF-Q29478-F1
#
_cell.length_a   1.000
_cell.length_b   1.000
_cell.length_c   1.000
_cell.angle_alpha   90.00
_cell.angle_beta   90.00
_cell.angle_gamma   90.00
#
_symmetry.space_group_name_H-M   'P 1'
#
loop_
_entity.id
_entity.type
_entity.pdbx_description
1 polymer ?
#
loop_
_entity_poly.entity_id
_entity_poly.type
_entity_poly.pdbx_seq_one_letter_code
_entity_poly.pdbx_strand_id
1 'polypeptide(L)'
;LVSTPWIELFNAFPSLLRHFPGSHNTIFKNMTEQRKFILEEIKKHQESLDLNNPQDFIDYFLIKMEKEKHNKHSEFTMDNLITTVWDVFSAGTETTSLTLRYGLLLLLKHPEVTAKVQEEIDRVVGRNRSPCMQDRSRMPYTDAVLHEIQRYIDLVPSNLPHVATQDVKFREYLIPKGTAILTSLTSVLHDGKEFPNPGQFDPAHFLDESGNFKKTDHFMAFSAGKRVCVGEGLARMELFLLLVSILQHFTLKPVVDPKHIDIAPSFKGMLSIPPFCEMCFIPV
;
A
#
# COMPACT_ATOMS: atom_id res chain seq x y z
N LEU A 1 4.10 -11.94 8.97
CA LEU A 1 4.42 -13.35 8.61
C LEU A 1 4.95 -13.48 7.18
N VAL A 2 4.31 -12.84 6.20
CA VAL A 2 4.65 -12.98 4.77
C VAL A 2 6.07 -12.57 4.40
N SER A 3 6.66 -11.59 5.10
CA SER A 3 8.05 -11.12 4.86
C SER A 3 9.12 -11.89 5.63
N THR A 4 8.84 -13.09 6.14
CA THR A 4 9.84 -13.88 6.89
C THR A 4 10.70 -14.72 5.93
N PRO A 5 12.00 -14.95 6.23
CA PRO A 5 12.87 -15.75 5.35
C PRO A 5 12.34 -17.16 5.07
N TRP A 6 11.62 -17.76 6.03
CA TRP A 6 10.99 -19.06 5.85
C TRP A 6 9.93 -19.05 4.74
N ILE A 7 9.13 -17.98 4.64
CA ILE A 7 8.10 -17.84 3.61
C ILE A 7 8.72 -17.60 2.24
N GLU A 8 9.81 -16.84 2.17
CA GLU A 8 10.56 -16.67 0.92
C GLU A 8 11.12 -18.00 0.43
N LEU A 9 11.70 -18.80 1.34
CA LEU A 9 12.17 -20.14 1.02
C LEU A 9 11.01 -21.06 0.59
N PHE A 10 9.87 -21.00 1.27
CA PHE A 10 8.67 -21.74 0.89
C PHE A 10 8.19 -21.36 -0.51
N ASN A 11 8.17 -20.08 -0.86
CA ASN A 11 7.76 -19.61 -2.19
C ASN A 11 8.71 -20.08 -3.30
N ALA A 12 10.00 -20.23 -3.00
CA ALA A 12 10.99 -20.75 -3.95
C ALA A 12 10.86 -22.28 -4.13
N PHE A 13 10.52 -23.02 -3.08
CA PHE A 13 10.47 -24.49 -3.09
C PHE A 13 9.17 -25.08 -2.49
N PRO A 14 7.99 -24.71 -3.01
CA PRO A 14 6.73 -25.07 -2.37
C PRO A 14 6.47 -26.57 -2.38
N SER A 15 6.83 -27.28 -3.46
CA SER A 15 6.63 -28.73 -3.58
C SER A 15 7.44 -29.53 -2.54
N LEU A 16 8.63 -29.05 -2.20
CA LEU A 16 9.48 -29.68 -1.19
C LEU A 16 8.98 -29.36 0.22
N LEU A 17 8.59 -28.11 0.47
CA LEU A 17 8.36 -27.61 1.83
C LEU A 17 6.91 -27.71 2.31
N ARG A 18 5.94 -27.97 1.42
CA ARG A 18 4.50 -28.03 1.74
C ARG A 18 4.13 -29.03 2.84
N HIS A 19 4.87 -30.11 2.99
CA HIS A 19 4.58 -31.15 3.98
C HIS A 19 5.36 -30.96 5.30
N PHE A 20 6.23 -29.96 5.38
CA PHE A 20 7.00 -29.68 6.58
C PHE A 20 6.24 -28.73 7.52
N PRO A 21 6.48 -28.81 8.84
CA PRO A 21 5.99 -27.77 9.75
C PRO A 21 6.62 -26.43 9.41
N GLY A 22 5.89 -25.34 9.65
CA GLY A 22 6.39 -23.98 9.39
C GLY A 22 5.27 -22.94 9.33
N SER A 23 5.66 -21.66 9.27
CA SER A 23 4.71 -20.55 9.30
C SER A 23 3.81 -20.48 8.05
N HIS A 24 4.15 -21.18 6.96
CA HIS A 24 3.28 -21.31 5.78
C HIS A 24 1.96 -22.01 6.12
N ASN A 25 1.96 -22.98 7.04
CA ASN A 25 0.73 -23.65 7.50
C ASN A 25 -0.17 -22.69 8.28
N THR A 26 0.40 -21.78 9.07
CA THR A 26 -0.35 -20.72 9.74
C THR A 26 -0.98 -19.75 8.72
N ILE A 27 -0.24 -19.38 7.67
CA ILE A 27 -0.78 -18.54 6.59
C ILE A 27 -1.97 -19.21 5.91
N PHE A 28 -1.85 -20.49 5.52
CA PHE A 28 -2.95 -21.22 4.89
C PHE A 28 -4.17 -21.38 5.80
N LYS A 29 -3.94 -21.61 7.11
CA LYS A 29 -5.02 -21.63 8.09
C LYS A 29 -5.75 -20.28 8.13
N ASN A 30 -5.01 -19.18 8.27
CA ASN A 30 -5.59 -17.83 8.33
C ASN A 30 -6.36 -17.49 7.04
N MET A 31 -5.82 -17.83 5.87
CA MET A 31 -6.51 -17.65 4.58
C MET A 31 -7.82 -18.46 4.53
N THR A 32 -7.82 -19.68 5.04
CA THR A 32 -9.03 -20.53 5.08
C THR A 32 -10.11 -19.92 5.97
N GLU A 33 -9.74 -19.43 7.15
CA GLU A 33 -10.66 -18.75 8.08
C GLU A 33 -11.24 -17.47 7.47
N GLN A 34 -10.42 -16.65 6.81
CA GLN A 34 -10.86 -15.44 6.12
C GLN A 34 -11.81 -15.75 4.95
N ARG A 35 -11.50 -16.75 4.13
CA ARG A 35 -12.40 -17.20 3.03
C ARG A 35 -13.74 -17.68 3.55
N LYS A 36 -13.76 -18.37 4.70
CA LYS A 36 -15.00 -18.81 5.34
C LYS A 36 -15.86 -17.62 5.77
N PHE A 37 -15.25 -16.63 6.42
CA PHE A 37 -15.94 -15.39 6.81
C PHE A 37 -16.50 -14.65 5.58
N ILE A 38 -15.71 -14.49 4.52
CA ILE A 38 -16.14 -13.85 3.28
C ILE A 38 -17.33 -14.59 2.66
N LEU A 39 -17.29 -15.93 2.63
CA LEU A 39 -18.41 -16.73 2.13
C LEU A 39 -19.69 -16.53 2.97
N GLU A 40 -19.56 -16.39 4.29
CA GLU A 40 -20.70 -16.10 5.17
C GLU A 40 -21.30 -14.72 4.87
N GLU A 41 -20.48 -13.70 4.64
CA GLU A 41 -20.95 -12.37 4.24
C GLU A 41 -21.59 -12.36 2.84
N ILE A 42 -21.00 -13.07 1.87
CA ILE A 42 -21.59 -13.18 0.51
C ILE A 42 -22.99 -13.82 0.58
N LYS A 43 -23.18 -14.85 1.41
CA LYS A 43 -24.50 -15.47 1.59
C LYS A 43 -25.55 -14.48 2.12
N LYS A 44 -25.17 -13.63 3.08
CA LYS A 44 -26.06 -12.56 3.58
C LYS A 44 -26.46 -11.58 2.47
N HIS A 45 -25.51 -11.23 1.60
CA HIS A 45 -25.80 -10.39 0.43
C HIS A 45 -26.74 -11.09 -0.55
N GLN A 46 -26.55 -12.39 -0.80
CA GLN A 46 -27.46 -13.16 -1.67
C GLN A 46 -28.91 -13.20 -1.13
N GLU A 47 -29.08 -13.29 0.19
CA GLU A 47 -30.41 -13.30 0.84
C GLU A 47 -31.11 -11.93 0.81
N SER A 48 -30.34 -10.84 0.78
CA SER A 48 -30.85 -9.46 0.91
C SER A 48 -30.66 -8.59 -0.34
N LEU A 49 -30.17 -9.17 -1.45
CA LEU A 49 -29.83 -8.44 -2.67
C LEU A 49 -31.04 -7.70 -3.26
N ASP A 50 -30.95 -6.37 -3.32
CA ASP A 50 -31.87 -5.52 -4.06
C ASP A 50 -31.22 -5.07 -5.38
N LEU A 51 -31.75 -5.58 -6.51
CA LEU A 51 -31.25 -5.25 -7.84
C LEU A 51 -31.34 -3.75 -8.19
N ASN A 52 -32.21 -3.01 -7.53
CA ASN A 52 -32.39 -1.57 -7.74
C ASN A 52 -31.52 -0.73 -6.79
N ASN A 53 -30.89 -1.35 -5.80
CA ASN A 53 -30.13 -0.66 -4.77
C ASN A 53 -28.87 -1.46 -4.34
N PRO A 54 -27.94 -1.78 -5.27
CA PRO A 54 -26.68 -2.42 -4.91
C PRO A 54 -25.87 -1.54 -3.96
N GLN A 55 -25.50 -2.08 -2.80
CA GLN A 55 -24.86 -1.33 -1.72
C GLN A 55 -23.35 -1.30 -1.83
N ASP A 56 -22.74 -2.38 -2.32
CA ASP A 56 -21.29 -2.52 -2.33
C ASP A 56 -20.77 -3.42 -3.46
N PHE A 57 -19.47 -3.70 -3.42
CA PHE A 57 -18.78 -4.52 -4.41
C PHE A 57 -19.38 -5.93 -4.54
N ILE A 58 -19.80 -6.55 -3.44
CA ILE A 58 -20.38 -7.90 -3.44
C ILE A 58 -21.69 -7.88 -4.21
N ASP A 59 -22.57 -6.91 -3.94
CA ASP A 59 -23.85 -6.78 -4.66
C ASP A 59 -23.63 -6.60 -6.17
N TYR A 60 -22.73 -5.69 -6.56
CA TYR A 60 -22.42 -5.47 -7.98
C TYR A 60 -21.87 -6.73 -8.65
N PHE A 61 -21.03 -7.51 -7.95
CA PHE A 61 -20.49 -8.76 -8.48
C PHE A 61 -21.60 -9.82 -8.60
N LEU A 62 -22.46 -9.98 -7.60
CA LEU A 62 -23.60 -10.91 -7.64
C LEU A 62 -24.58 -10.57 -8.78
N ILE A 63 -24.89 -9.29 -8.97
CA ILE A 63 -25.70 -8.82 -10.10
C ILE A 63 -25.04 -9.17 -11.43
N LYS A 64 -23.71 -9.02 -11.52
CA LYS A 64 -22.95 -9.37 -12.72
C LYS A 64 -22.93 -10.89 -12.97
N MET A 65 -22.83 -11.71 -11.92
CA MET A 65 -22.96 -13.16 -12.01
C MET A 65 -24.31 -13.56 -12.61
N GLU A 66 -25.41 -12.96 -12.13
CA GLU A 66 -26.76 -13.25 -12.64
C GLU A 66 -26.90 -12.84 -14.11
N LYS A 67 -26.34 -11.69 -14.52
CA LYS A 67 -26.30 -11.26 -15.93
C LYS A 67 -25.51 -12.20 -16.83
N GLU A 68 -24.53 -12.92 -16.29
CA GLU A 68 -23.68 -13.86 -17.04
C GLU A 68 -24.06 -15.32 -16.85
N LYS A 69 -25.20 -15.65 -16.22
CA LYS A 69 -25.60 -17.03 -15.92
C LYS A 69 -25.68 -17.98 -17.13
N HIS A 70 -25.87 -17.44 -18.33
CA HIS A 70 -25.92 -18.19 -19.58
C HIS A 70 -24.58 -18.22 -20.34
N ASN A 71 -23.57 -17.49 -19.86
CA ASN A 71 -22.21 -17.50 -20.40
C ASN A 71 -21.39 -18.62 -19.75
N LYS A 72 -21.16 -19.72 -20.47
CA LYS A 72 -20.34 -20.85 -19.98
C LYS A 72 -18.87 -20.51 -19.75
N HIS A 73 -18.41 -19.38 -20.27
CA HIS A 73 -17.04 -18.86 -20.10
C HIS A 73 -17.00 -17.63 -19.18
N SER A 74 -18.01 -17.46 -18.32
CA SER A 74 -18.03 -16.38 -17.34
C SER A 74 -16.90 -16.57 -16.32
N GLU A 75 -16.13 -15.51 -16.10
CA GLU A 75 -15.16 -15.42 -15.01
C GLU A 75 -15.81 -14.92 -13.71
N PHE A 76 -17.09 -14.55 -13.73
CA PHE A 76 -17.86 -14.18 -12.54
C PHE A 76 -18.40 -15.44 -11.87
N THR A 77 -17.54 -16.10 -11.12
CA THR A 77 -17.85 -17.31 -10.35
C THR A 77 -17.85 -17.01 -8.85
N MET A 78 -18.45 -17.90 -8.05
CA MET A 78 -18.44 -17.77 -6.59
C MET A 78 -17.01 -17.81 -6.02
N ASP A 79 -16.15 -18.67 -6.55
CA ASP A 79 -14.74 -18.74 -6.13
C ASP A 79 -13.96 -17.47 -6.47
N ASN A 80 -14.20 -16.90 -7.66
CA ASN A 80 -13.59 -15.63 -8.05
C ASN A 80 -14.13 -14.47 -7.21
N LEU A 81 -15.41 -14.45 -6.83
CA LEU A 81 -15.95 -13.45 -5.91
C LEU A 81 -15.26 -13.52 -4.54
N ILE A 82 -15.22 -14.71 -3.92
CA ILE A 82 -14.55 -14.90 -2.62
C ILE A 82 -13.09 -14.46 -2.69
N THR A 83 -12.40 -14.84 -3.75
CA THR A 83 -10.98 -14.50 -3.95
C THR A 83 -10.77 -13.02 -4.20
N THR A 84 -11.63 -12.38 -5.00
CA THR A 84 -11.53 -10.94 -5.29
C THR A 84 -11.80 -10.11 -4.04
N VAL A 85 -12.81 -10.47 -3.25
CA VAL A 85 -13.08 -9.82 -1.95
C VAL A 85 -11.88 -9.98 -1.02
N TRP A 86 -11.34 -11.19 -0.92
CA TRP A 86 -10.14 -11.46 -0.12
C TRP A 86 -8.92 -10.63 -0.56
N ASP A 87 -8.68 -10.54 -1.87
CA ASP A 87 -7.58 -9.75 -2.45
C ASP A 87 -7.74 -8.26 -2.12
N VAL A 88 -8.93 -7.70 -2.31
CA VAL A 88 -9.22 -6.28 -2.03
C VAL A 88 -9.03 -5.95 -0.56
N PHE A 89 -9.56 -6.77 0.36
CA PHE A 89 -9.38 -6.56 1.79
C PHE A 89 -7.91 -6.69 2.22
N SER A 90 -7.20 -7.70 1.73
CA SER A 90 -5.81 -7.95 2.10
C SER A 90 -4.89 -6.84 1.60
N ALA A 91 -4.99 -6.48 0.32
CA ALA A 91 -4.15 -5.45 -0.30
C ALA A 91 -4.50 -4.04 0.22
N GLY A 92 -5.79 -3.74 0.37
CA GLY A 92 -6.28 -2.42 0.80
C GLY A 92 -6.05 -2.11 2.28
N THR A 93 -5.89 -3.12 3.13
CA THR A 93 -5.70 -2.89 4.58
C THR A 93 -4.22 -2.81 4.96
N GLU A 94 -3.44 -3.84 4.62
CA GLU A 94 -2.09 -4.01 5.16
C GLU A 94 -1.14 -2.91 4.66
N THR A 95 -1.18 -2.61 3.36
CA THR A 95 -0.23 -1.67 2.74
C THR A 95 -0.46 -0.23 3.18
N THR A 96 -1.71 0.24 3.21
CA THR A 96 -2.07 1.58 3.71
C THR A 96 -1.74 1.70 5.20
N SER A 97 -2.10 0.70 6.02
CA SER A 97 -1.81 0.69 7.47
C SER A 97 -0.31 0.77 7.75
N LEU A 98 0.51 -0.04 7.07
CA LEU A 98 1.96 0.01 7.21
C LEU A 98 2.53 1.36 6.77
N THR A 99 2.06 1.92 5.66
CA THR A 99 2.50 3.24 5.17
C THR A 99 2.18 4.34 6.17
N LEU A 100 0.98 4.37 6.75
CA LEU A 100 0.60 5.32 7.80
C LEU A 100 1.46 5.15 9.05
N ARG A 101 1.66 3.92 9.53
CA ARG A 101 2.50 3.65 10.70
C ARG A 101 3.94 4.11 10.49
N TYR A 102 4.51 3.82 9.33
CA TYR A 102 5.85 4.27 8.97
C TYR A 102 5.91 5.79 8.82
N GLY A 103 4.89 6.39 8.22
CA GLY A 103 4.76 7.83 8.08
C GLY A 103 4.75 8.55 9.43
N LEU A 104 3.97 8.06 10.40
CA LEU A 104 3.95 8.61 11.76
C LEU A 104 5.30 8.46 12.47
N LEU A 105 5.99 7.32 12.28
CA LEU A 105 7.34 7.10 12.80
C LEU A 105 8.36 8.11 12.21
N LEU A 106 8.30 8.35 10.90
CA LEU A 106 9.17 9.32 10.21
C LEU A 106 8.87 10.73 10.69
N LEU A 107 7.61 11.10 10.84
CA LEU A 107 7.21 12.41 11.36
C LEU A 107 7.65 12.64 12.82
N LEU A 108 7.63 11.61 13.66
CA LEU A 108 8.19 11.66 15.01
C LEU A 108 9.72 11.85 15.00
N LYS A 109 10.41 11.20 14.05
CA LYS A 109 11.86 11.36 13.86
C LYS A 109 12.23 12.77 13.42
N HIS A 110 11.35 13.40 12.63
CA HIS A 110 11.53 14.69 11.97
C HIS A 110 10.47 15.72 12.44
N PRO A 111 10.53 16.19 13.71
CA PRO A 111 9.55 17.12 14.25
C PRO A 111 9.44 18.44 13.46
N GLU A 112 10.53 18.88 12.81
CA GLU A 112 10.55 20.03 11.91
C GLU A 112 9.68 19.83 10.66
N VAL A 113 9.60 18.60 10.14
CA VAL A 113 8.73 18.26 9.01
C VAL A 113 7.27 18.26 9.48
N THR A 114 7.00 17.65 10.63
CA THR A 114 5.66 17.64 11.25
C THR A 114 5.14 19.05 11.48
N ALA A 115 5.96 19.96 12.00
CA ALA A 115 5.59 21.35 12.24
C ALA A 115 5.16 22.09 10.96
N LYS A 116 5.90 21.89 9.86
CA LYS A 116 5.56 22.50 8.56
C LYS A 116 4.26 21.95 7.97
N VAL A 117 4.01 20.64 8.13
CA VAL A 117 2.72 20.05 7.72
C VAL A 117 1.58 20.64 8.55
N GLN A 118 1.75 20.76 9.87
CA GLN A 118 0.72 21.36 10.73
C GLN A 118 0.45 22.83 10.41
N GLU A 119 1.49 23.63 10.12
CA GLU A 119 1.35 25.02 9.68
C GLU A 119 0.55 25.12 8.36
N GLU A 120 0.84 24.24 7.40
CA GLU A 120 0.11 24.19 6.13
C GLU A 120 -1.36 23.75 6.32
N ILE A 121 -1.61 22.78 7.21
CA ILE A 121 -2.97 22.37 7.61
C ILE A 121 -3.74 23.56 8.21
N ASP A 122 -3.14 24.28 9.15
CA ASP A 122 -3.75 25.46 9.79
C ASP A 122 -4.13 26.52 8.78
N ARG A 123 -3.23 26.78 7.83
CA ARG A 123 -3.40 27.80 6.79
C ARG A 123 -4.47 27.45 5.77
N VAL A 124 -4.55 26.19 5.32
CA VAL A 124 -5.39 25.78 4.18
C VAL A 124 -6.72 25.16 4.62
N VAL A 125 -6.68 24.34 5.67
CA VAL A 125 -7.85 23.61 6.17
C VAL A 125 -8.45 24.30 7.38
N GLY A 126 -7.60 24.80 8.29
CA GLY A 126 -7.97 25.26 9.62
C GLY A 126 -8.33 24.10 10.55
N ARG A 127 -8.95 24.40 11.69
CA ARG A 127 -9.33 23.39 12.72
C ARG A 127 -10.83 23.08 12.77
N ASN A 128 -11.66 23.80 12.00
CA ASN A 128 -13.12 23.77 12.14
C ASN A 128 -13.83 22.82 11.18
N ARG A 129 -13.12 22.24 10.21
CA ARG A 129 -13.70 21.34 9.22
C ARG A 129 -12.77 20.16 8.96
N SER A 130 -13.35 19.04 8.54
CA SER A 130 -12.57 17.90 8.05
C SER A 130 -11.78 18.27 6.78
N PRO A 131 -10.59 17.69 6.58
CA PRO A 131 -9.88 17.79 5.31
C PRO A 131 -10.66 17.09 4.20
N CYS A 132 -10.48 17.56 2.97
CA CYS A 132 -11.03 16.94 1.78
C CYS A 132 -9.99 16.87 0.66
N MET A 133 -10.26 16.07 -0.38
CA MET A 133 -9.28 15.86 -1.47
C MET A 133 -8.97 17.13 -2.27
N GLN A 134 -9.88 18.11 -2.28
CA GLN A 134 -9.61 19.40 -2.92
C GLN A 134 -8.48 20.18 -2.21
N ASP A 135 -8.26 19.94 -0.91
CA ASP A 135 -7.21 20.60 -0.13
C ASP A 135 -5.80 20.24 -0.61
N ARG A 136 -5.60 19.00 -1.08
CA ARG A 136 -4.29 18.50 -1.52
C ARG A 136 -3.60 19.42 -2.52
N SER A 137 -4.36 19.95 -3.49
CA SER A 137 -3.84 20.86 -4.52
C SER A 137 -3.27 22.19 -3.98
N ARG A 138 -3.64 22.54 -2.74
CA ARG A 138 -3.22 23.76 -2.04
C ARG A 138 -2.21 23.48 -0.91
N MET A 139 -1.85 22.21 -0.73
CA MET A 139 -0.95 21.74 0.34
C MET A 139 0.29 21.03 -0.26
N PRO A 140 1.12 21.75 -1.06
CA PRO A 140 2.24 21.14 -1.76
C PRO A 140 3.27 20.49 -0.82
N TYR A 141 3.49 21.05 0.37
CA TYR A 141 4.46 20.47 1.31
C TYR A 141 3.95 19.14 1.86
N THR A 142 2.69 19.06 2.25
CA THR A 142 2.03 17.83 2.70
C THR A 142 2.00 16.77 1.61
N ASP A 143 1.73 17.16 0.36
CA ASP A 143 1.77 16.22 -0.77
C ASP A 143 3.20 15.69 -1.03
N ALA A 144 4.22 16.56 -0.91
CA ALA A 144 5.61 16.17 -0.99
C ALA A 144 6.01 15.21 0.15
N VAL A 145 5.59 15.47 1.39
CA VAL A 145 5.83 14.59 2.54
C VAL A 145 5.20 13.22 2.32
N LEU A 146 3.96 13.15 1.82
CA LEU A 146 3.28 11.87 1.56
C LEU A 146 3.95 11.06 0.46
N HIS A 147 4.45 11.71 -0.59
CA HIS A 147 5.24 11.05 -1.62
C HIS A 147 6.60 10.59 -1.07
N GLU A 148 7.25 11.41 -0.26
CA GLU A 148 8.54 11.07 0.33
C GLU A 148 8.42 9.91 1.31
N ILE A 149 7.35 9.83 2.11
CA ILE A 149 7.10 8.67 2.98
C ILE A 149 7.07 7.39 2.14
N GLN A 150 6.28 7.37 1.06
CA GLN A 150 6.14 6.18 0.21
C GLN A 150 7.43 5.83 -0.54
N ARG A 151 8.17 6.84 -1.01
CA ARG A 151 9.46 6.64 -1.69
C ARG A 151 10.51 6.06 -0.74
N TYR A 152 10.67 6.69 0.42
CA TYR A 152 11.69 6.35 1.41
C TYR A 152 11.48 4.96 2.00
N ILE A 153 10.24 4.62 2.38
CA ILE A 153 9.97 3.34 3.05
C ILE A 153 10.10 2.16 2.10
N ASP A 154 9.94 2.41 0.78
CA ASP A 154 10.03 1.42 -0.28
C ASP A 154 9.33 0.11 0.13
N LEU A 155 8.01 0.22 0.31
CA LEU A 155 7.23 -0.76 1.06
C LEU A 155 7.25 -2.15 0.40
N VAL A 156 7.25 -2.21 -0.93
CA VAL A 156 7.26 -3.47 -1.72
C VAL A 156 8.48 -3.48 -2.65
N PRO A 157 9.70 -3.67 -2.12
CA PRO A 157 10.96 -3.34 -2.82
C PRO A 157 11.14 -4.09 -4.15
N SER A 158 10.72 -5.36 -4.20
CA SER A 158 10.89 -6.25 -5.35
C SER A 158 9.64 -6.35 -6.23
N ASN A 159 8.65 -5.47 -6.03
CA ASN A 159 7.31 -5.57 -6.61
C ASN A 159 6.64 -6.93 -6.34
N LEU A 160 5.46 -7.15 -6.93
CA LEU A 160 4.91 -8.49 -7.10
C LEU A 160 5.49 -9.14 -8.36
N PRO A 161 5.72 -10.47 -8.38
CA PRO A 161 6.28 -11.15 -9.54
C PRO A 161 5.40 -11.02 -10.79
N HIS A 162 6.02 -10.69 -11.91
CA HIS A 162 5.42 -10.75 -13.24
C HIS A 162 5.78 -12.06 -13.94
N VAL A 163 5.11 -12.37 -15.06
CA VAL A 163 5.46 -13.50 -15.92
C VAL A 163 5.37 -13.10 -17.40
N ALA A 164 6.33 -13.54 -18.21
CA ALA A 164 6.28 -13.39 -19.65
C ALA A 164 5.12 -14.22 -20.23
N THR A 165 4.13 -13.58 -20.87
CA THR A 165 2.95 -14.27 -21.43
C THR A 165 3.23 -14.96 -22.76
N GLN A 166 4.35 -14.60 -23.41
CA GLN A 166 4.86 -15.16 -24.66
C GLN A 166 6.38 -14.96 -24.71
N ASP A 167 7.04 -15.65 -25.65
CA ASP A 167 8.43 -15.40 -25.97
C ASP A 167 8.61 -13.95 -26.43
N VAL A 168 9.55 -13.22 -25.83
CA VAL A 168 9.78 -11.81 -26.13
C VAL A 168 11.27 -11.50 -26.24
N LYS A 169 11.65 -10.77 -27.30
CA LYS A 169 12.98 -10.17 -27.38
C LYS A 169 12.99 -8.89 -26.54
N PHE A 170 13.81 -8.84 -25.49
CA PHE A 170 14.03 -7.65 -24.66
C PHE A 170 15.49 -7.27 -24.68
N ARG A 171 15.79 -6.07 -25.21
CA ARG A 171 17.16 -5.69 -25.63
C ARG A 171 17.72 -6.78 -26.56
N GLU A 172 18.90 -7.32 -26.28
CA GLU A 172 19.50 -8.40 -27.07
C GLU A 172 19.17 -9.82 -26.56
N TYR A 173 18.28 -9.95 -25.58
CA TYR A 173 17.98 -11.24 -24.95
C TYR A 173 16.60 -11.75 -25.37
N LEU A 174 16.48 -13.07 -25.50
CA LEU A 174 15.21 -13.76 -25.56
C LEU A 174 14.75 -14.08 -24.13
N ILE A 175 13.55 -13.67 -23.78
CA ILE A 175 12.86 -14.06 -22.54
C ILE A 175 11.77 -15.05 -22.94
N PRO A 176 11.91 -16.35 -22.64
CA PRO A 176 10.89 -17.34 -22.95
C PRO A 176 9.57 -17.09 -22.21
N LYS A 177 8.46 -17.51 -22.81
CA LYS A 177 7.15 -17.59 -22.18
C LYS A 177 7.23 -18.35 -20.85
N GLY A 178 6.55 -17.85 -19.83
CA GLY A 178 6.53 -18.45 -18.50
C GLY A 178 7.69 -18.03 -17.61
N THR A 179 8.67 -17.27 -18.12
CA THR A 179 9.76 -16.73 -17.29
C THR A 179 9.20 -15.73 -16.27
N ALA A 180 9.48 -15.95 -14.98
CA ALA A 180 9.18 -15.00 -13.92
C ALA A 180 10.07 -13.76 -14.05
N ILE A 181 9.47 -12.58 -13.91
CA ILE A 181 10.15 -11.28 -13.99
C ILE A 181 9.95 -10.56 -12.66
N LEU A 182 11.06 -10.25 -11.99
CA LEU A 182 11.07 -9.40 -10.81
C LEU A 182 11.54 -8.00 -11.22
N THR A 183 10.71 -7.00 -10.96
CA THR A 183 11.06 -5.59 -11.18
C THR A 183 11.43 -4.96 -9.86
N SER A 184 12.62 -4.39 -9.74
CA SER A 184 13.03 -3.71 -8.50
C SER A 184 12.46 -2.29 -8.45
N LEU A 185 11.42 -2.07 -7.63
CA LEU A 185 10.92 -0.74 -7.34
C LEU A 185 11.96 0.08 -6.55
N THR A 186 12.71 -0.58 -5.66
CA THR A 186 13.85 0.03 -4.95
C THR A 186 14.79 0.75 -5.90
N SER A 187 15.14 0.12 -7.02
CA SER A 187 16.09 0.71 -7.98
C SER A 187 15.61 2.02 -8.60
N VAL A 188 14.29 2.24 -8.65
CA VAL A 188 13.67 3.46 -9.19
C VAL A 188 13.44 4.48 -8.07
N LEU A 189 12.88 4.05 -6.94
CA LEU A 189 12.56 4.92 -5.79
C LEU A 189 13.81 5.44 -5.07
N HIS A 190 14.96 4.79 -5.27
CA HIS A 190 16.25 5.17 -4.72
C HIS A 190 17.28 5.52 -5.82
N ASP A 191 16.83 5.91 -7.01
CA ASP A 191 17.74 6.40 -8.04
C ASP A 191 18.45 7.68 -7.54
N GLY A 192 19.77 7.61 -7.39
CA GLY A 192 20.57 8.69 -6.81
C GLY A 192 20.78 9.90 -7.72
N LYS A 193 20.38 9.83 -9.00
CA LYS A 193 20.39 10.99 -9.91
C LYS A 193 19.08 11.77 -9.78
N GLU A 194 17.96 11.07 -9.66
CA GLU A 194 16.66 11.69 -9.46
C GLU A 194 16.48 12.20 -8.02
N PHE A 195 16.93 11.41 -7.04
CA PHE A 195 16.78 11.68 -5.62
C PHE A 195 18.17 11.79 -4.94
N PRO A 196 18.76 12.98 -4.85
CA PRO A 196 20.05 13.17 -4.19
C PRO A 196 20.00 12.76 -2.71
N ASN A 197 20.93 11.92 -2.26
CA ASN A 197 20.88 11.28 -0.93
C ASN A 197 19.63 10.41 -0.75
N PRO A 198 19.40 9.41 -1.61
CA PRO A 198 18.12 8.68 -1.65
C PRO A 198 17.84 7.88 -0.37
N GLY A 199 18.88 7.58 0.42
CA GLY A 199 18.78 6.94 1.73
C GLY A 199 18.43 7.88 2.89
N GLN A 200 18.20 9.18 2.62
CA GLN A 200 17.66 10.13 3.59
C GLN A 200 16.18 10.39 3.30
N PHE A 201 15.41 10.60 4.37
CA PHE A 201 14.05 11.09 4.28
C PHE A 201 14.08 12.61 4.15
N ASP A 202 13.75 13.12 2.96
CA ASP A 202 13.75 14.54 2.65
C ASP A 202 12.57 14.93 1.74
N PRO A 203 11.55 15.64 2.26
CA PRO A 203 10.43 16.11 1.46
C PRO A 203 10.85 16.98 0.25
N ALA A 204 12.05 17.58 0.27
CA ALA A 204 12.57 18.37 -0.85
C ALA A 204 12.76 17.55 -2.15
N HIS A 205 12.85 16.22 -2.06
CA HIS A 205 12.82 15.34 -3.23
C HIS A 205 11.62 15.61 -4.15
N PHE A 206 10.47 15.97 -3.56
CA PHE A 206 9.20 16.22 -4.24
C PHE A 206 8.81 17.70 -4.24
N LEU A 207 9.77 18.61 -4.05
CA LEU A 207 9.56 20.05 -4.16
C LEU A 207 10.42 20.65 -5.28
N ASP A 208 9.92 21.71 -5.91
CA ASP A 208 10.71 22.58 -6.78
C ASP A 208 11.36 23.72 -5.97
N GLU A 209 12.19 24.53 -6.63
CA GLU A 209 12.89 25.66 -5.99
C GLU A 209 11.94 26.73 -5.43
N SER A 210 10.69 26.77 -5.90
CA SER A 210 9.65 27.68 -5.41
C SER A 210 8.78 27.07 -4.30
N GLY A 211 9.05 25.83 -3.90
CA GLY A 211 8.29 25.11 -2.88
C GLY A 211 6.97 24.50 -3.36
N ASN A 212 6.74 24.41 -4.68
CA ASN A 212 5.58 23.69 -5.20
C ASN A 212 5.86 22.19 -5.30
N PHE A 213 4.81 21.39 -5.31
CA PHE A 213 4.91 19.95 -5.50
C PHE A 213 5.48 19.63 -6.89
N LYS A 214 6.61 18.90 -6.91
CA LYS A 214 7.30 18.45 -8.11
C LYS A 214 7.00 16.97 -8.33
N LYS A 215 6.19 16.68 -9.34
CA LYS A 215 5.93 15.31 -9.80
C LYS A 215 7.19 14.74 -10.48
N THR A 216 7.45 13.46 -10.28
CA THR A 216 8.49 12.70 -10.99
C THR A 216 7.93 11.35 -11.46
N ASP A 217 8.38 10.92 -12.64
CA ASP A 217 8.04 9.60 -13.18
C ASP A 217 8.74 8.46 -12.42
N HIS A 218 9.75 8.77 -11.60
CA HIS A 218 10.41 7.78 -10.73
C HIS A 218 9.58 7.42 -9.48
N PHE A 219 8.47 8.12 -9.22
CA PHE A 219 7.56 7.75 -8.14
C PHE A 219 6.67 6.56 -8.55
N MET A 220 7.22 5.35 -8.40
CA MET A 220 6.57 4.09 -8.79
C MET A 220 6.21 3.19 -7.58
N ALA A 221 5.83 3.78 -6.44
CA ALA A 221 5.45 3.03 -5.23
C ALA A 221 4.26 2.07 -5.45
N PHE A 222 3.45 2.33 -6.49
CA PHE A 222 2.29 1.53 -6.88
C PHE A 222 2.54 0.64 -8.11
N SER A 223 3.81 0.39 -8.46
CA SER A 223 4.22 -0.23 -9.72
C SER A 223 3.85 0.65 -10.94
N ALA A 224 3.95 0.10 -12.16
CA ALA A 224 3.60 0.78 -13.40
C ALA A 224 3.05 -0.21 -14.45
N GLY A 225 2.38 0.34 -15.46
CA GLY A 225 1.87 -0.42 -16.60
C GLY A 225 0.58 -1.22 -16.30
N LYS A 226 0.36 -2.33 -17.01
CA LYS A 226 -0.92 -3.08 -16.99
C LYS A 226 -1.28 -3.72 -15.65
N ARG A 227 -0.32 -3.81 -14.72
CA ARG A 227 -0.48 -4.39 -13.37
C ARG A 227 -0.19 -3.35 -12.28
N VAL A 228 -0.31 -2.06 -12.61
CA VAL A 228 -0.29 -0.99 -11.60
C VAL A 228 -1.35 -1.27 -10.53
N CYS A 229 -1.07 -0.87 -9.29
CA CYS A 229 -1.96 -1.11 -8.15
C CYS A 229 -3.38 -0.60 -8.45
N VAL A 230 -4.36 -1.51 -8.39
CA VAL A 230 -5.78 -1.16 -8.59
C VAL A 230 -6.29 -0.16 -7.55
N GLY A 231 -5.73 -0.21 -6.34
CA GLY A 231 -6.09 0.64 -5.22
C GLY A 231 -5.30 1.96 -5.14
N GLU A 232 -4.48 2.33 -6.13
CA GLU A 232 -3.64 3.53 -6.07
C GLU A 232 -4.42 4.79 -5.70
N GLY A 233 -5.57 5.01 -6.36
CA GLY A 233 -6.41 6.18 -6.08
C GLY A 233 -6.96 6.19 -4.65
N LEU A 234 -7.43 5.03 -4.17
CA LEU A 234 -7.96 4.86 -2.83
C LEU A 234 -6.87 5.07 -1.77
N ALA A 235 -5.73 4.40 -1.90
CA ALA A 235 -4.61 4.52 -0.97
C ALA A 235 -4.09 5.96 -0.90
N ARG A 236 -3.89 6.64 -2.04
CA ARG A 236 -3.47 8.05 -2.05
C ARG A 236 -4.45 8.98 -1.34
N MET A 237 -5.75 8.71 -1.44
CA MET A 237 -6.79 9.46 -0.74
C MET A 237 -6.74 9.16 0.77
N GLU A 238 -6.71 7.89 1.16
CA GLU A 238 -6.66 7.46 2.55
C GLU A 238 -5.45 8.05 3.27
N LEU A 239 -4.25 7.92 2.69
CA LEU A 239 -3.02 8.44 3.26
C LEU A 239 -3.10 9.95 3.49
N PHE A 240 -3.65 10.71 2.53
CA PHE A 240 -3.82 12.15 2.66
C PHE A 240 -4.83 12.50 3.77
N LEU A 241 -6.05 11.98 3.68
CA LEU A 241 -7.12 12.35 4.60
C LEU A 241 -6.82 11.91 6.03
N LEU A 242 -6.30 10.71 6.23
CA LEU A 242 -5.98 10.17 7.55
C LEU A 242 -4.81 10.91 8.19
N LEU A 243 -3.70 11.11 7.46
CA LEU A 243 -2.53 11.81 8.02
C LEU A 243 -2.87 13.27 8.36
N VAL A 244 -3.55 13.97 7.45
CA VAL A 244 -3.97 15.36 7.69
C VAL A 244 -4.93 15.42 8.88
N SER A 245 -5.92 14.53 8.96
CA SER A 245 -6.85 14.52 10.09
C SER A 245 -6.15 14.26 11.43
N ILE A 246 -5.16 13.36 11.46
CA ILE A 246 -4.36 13.08 12.66
C ILE A 246 -3.61 14.35 13.08
N LEU A 247 -2.86 14.97 12.18
CA LEU A 247 -2.03 16.14 12.50
C LEU A 247 -2.85 17.42 12.72
N GLN A 248 -4.09 17.45 12.22
CA GLN A 248 -5.08 18.49 12.49
C GLN A 248 -5.63 18.42 13.92
N HIS A 249 -5.59 17.27 14.59
CA HIS A 249 -6.16 17.13 15.93
C HIS A 249 -5.13 16.80 17.00
N PHE A 250 -3.94 16.35 16.60
CA PHE A 250 -2.92 15.87 17.52
C PHE A 250 -1.53 16.38 17.16
N THR A 251 -0.75 16.65 18.21
CA THR A 251 0.71 16.71 18.15
C THR A 251 1.28 15.36 18.55
N LEU A 252 2.18 14.82 17.73
CA LEU A 252 2.84 13.55 17.98
C LEU A 252 3.96 13.75 19.01
N LYS A 253 3.95 12.96 20.10
CA LYS A 253 5.00 13.00 21.14
C LYS A 253 5.68 11.64 21.23
N PRO A 254 7.01 11.54 20.99
CA PRO A 254 7.72 10.28 21.13
C PRO A 254 7.98 9.96 22.61
N VAL A 255 8.07 8.66 22.93
CA VAL A 255 8.45 8.18 24.27
C VAL A 255 9.97 8.20 24.51
N VAL A 256 10.75 8.31 23.43
CA VAL A 256 12.21 8.49 23.43
C VAL A 256 12.58 9.80 22.73
N ASP A 257 13.80 10.29 22.92
CA ASP A 257 14.30 11.44 22.16
C ASP A 257 14.23 11.14 20.64
N PRO A 258 13.70 12.05 19.80
CA PRO A 258 13.67 11.89 18.34
C PRO A 258 15.00 11.41 17.75
N LYS A 259 16.15 11.86 18.27
CA LYS A 259 17.48 11.47 17.80
C LYS A 259 17.75 9.97 17.94
N HIS A 260 17.11 9.30 18.89
CA HIS A 260 17.28 7.87 19.15
C HIS A 260 16.20 6.98 18.50
N ILE A 261 15.22 7.56 17.82
CA ILE A 261 14.25 6.79 17.03
C ILE A 261 14.99 6.09 15.88
N ASP A 262 14.94 4.76 15.85
CA ASP A 262 15.37 3.97 14.69
C ASP A 262 14.23 3.89 13.68
N ILE A 263 14.56 4.14 12.42
CA ILE A 263 13.63 4.11 11.29
C ILE A 263 13.97 2.99 10.30
N ALA A 264 15.04 2.23 10.56
CA ALA A 264 15.40 1.07 9.77
C ALA A 264 14.34 -0.04 9.92
N PRO A 265 13.91 -0.67 8.81
CA PRO A 265 12.90 -1.71 8.88
C PRO A 265 13.41 -2.94 9.63
N SER A 266 12.58 -3.48 10.51
CA SER A 266 12.91 -4.70 11.27
C SER A 266 13.01 -5.94 10.38
N PHE A 267 12.24 -5.97 9.29
CA PHE A 267 12.31 -7.02 8.28
C PHE A 267 12.15 -6.39 6.90
N LYS A 268 13.00 -6.79 5.96
CA LYS A 268 12.85 -6.52 4.52
C LYS A 268 12.67 -7.86 3.81
N GLY A 269 11.46 -8.11 3.34
CA GLY A 269 11.14 -9.24 2.48
C GLY A 269 10.20 -8.79 1.37
N MET A 270 9.05 -9.47 1.23
CA MET A 270 7.96 -8.97 0.37
C MET A 270 7.52 -7.55 0.75
N LEU A 271 7.38 -7.30 2.06
CA LEU A 271 7.09 -5.98 2.61
C LEU A 271 8.24 -5.50 3.51
N SER A 272 8.55 -4.21 3.47
CA SER A 272 9.41 -3.51 4.43
C SER A 272 8.61 -3.20 5.71
N ILE A 273 8.93 -3.87 6.82
CA ILE A 273 8.18 -3.76 8.07
C ILE A 273 8.82 -2.72 9.00
N PRO A 274 8.07 -1.69 9.47
CA PRO A 274 8.61 -0.69 10.38
C PRO A 274 9.02 -1.30 11.72
N PRO A 275 10.00 -0.69 12.40
CA PRO A 275 10.28 -1.04 13.78
C PRO A 275 9.10 -0.71 14.69
N PHE A 276 9.04 -1.42 15.81
CA PHE A 276 8.08 -1.10 16.85
C PHE A 276 8.39 0.28 17.42
N CYS A 277 7.36 1.11 17.58
CA CYS A 277 7.47 2.44 18.15
C CYS A 277 6.21 2.75 18.95
N GLU A 278 6.40 3.32 20.13
CA GLU A 278 5.34 3.88 20.95
C GLU A 278 5.35 5.41 20.85
N MET A 279 4.15 6.00 20.83
CA MET A 279 3.97 7.44 20.72
C MET A 279 2.70 7.86 21.45
N CYS A 280 2.67 9.11 21.91
CA CYS A 280 1.47 9.73 22.46
C CYS A 280 0.88 10.71 21.46
N PHE A 281 -0.46 10.70 21.33
CA PHE A 281 -1.22 11.68 20.57
C PHE A 281 -1.72 12.74 21.54
N ILE A 282 -1.10 13.91 21.54
CA ILE A 282 -1.49 15.03 22.43
C ILE A 282 -2.49 15.90 21.68
N PRO A 283 -3.73 16.07 22.16
CA PRO A 283 -4.70 16.97 21.53
C PRO A 283 -4.12 18.37 21.34
N VAL A 284 -4.39 18.97 20.17
CA VAL A 284 -4.07 20.36 19.86
C VAL A 284 -5.04 21.30 20.57
#